data_AF-A0A3D2YWX4-F1
#
_entry.id   AF-A0A3D2YWX4-F1
#
_cell.length_a   1.000
_cell.length_b   1.000
_cell.length_c   1.000
_cell.angle_alpha   90.00
_cell.angle_beta   90.00
_cell.angle_gamma   90.00
#
_symmetry.space_group_name_H-M   'P 1'
#
loop_
_entity.id
_entity.type
_entity.pdbx_description
1 polymer ?
#
loop_
_entity_poly.entity_id
_entity_poly.type
_entity_poly.pdbx_seq_one_letter_code
_entity_poly.pdbx_strand_id
1 'polypeptide(L)' 'MPKKRLPLPKRFNASLTEPAYKKLRDLNAEYGLDNKYILTVLLENLDTITDSEKVAQAFTEFIAEYGAPTGRMTN' A
#
# COMPACT_ATOMS: atom_id res chain seq x y z
N MET A 1 -4.96 14.24 26.54
CA MET A 1 -5.37 15.11 25.41
C MET A 1 -6.19 14.29 24.43
N PRO A 2 -7.25 14.84 23.79
CA PRO A 2 -8.01 14.10 22.79
C PRO A 2 -7.12 13.77 21.59
N LYS A 3 -7.24 12.54 21.07
CA LYS A 3 -6.50 12.11 19.88
C LYS A 3 -7.03 12.89 18.66
N LYS A 4 -6.12 13.43 17.84
CA LYS A 4 -6.48 14.05 16.56
C LYS A 4 -7.04 12.97 15.63
N ARG A 5 -8.12 13.30 14.89
CA ARG A 5 -8.68 12.42 13.86
C ARG A 5 -7.96 12.68 12.54
N LEU A 6 -7.46 11.62 11.91
CA LEU A 6 -6.89 11.70 10.56
C LEU A 6 -8.04 11.71 9.53
N PRO A 7 -8.18 12.77 8.72
CA PRO A 7 -9.18 12.80 7.65
C PRO A 7 -8.78 11.83 6.54
N LEU A 8 -9.69 10.92 6.17
CA LEU A 8 -9.50 9.96 5.06
C LEU A 8 -10.57 10.21 3.99
N PRO A 9 -10.36 11.20 3.10
CA PRO A 9 -11.38 11.64 2.13
C PRO A 9 -11.55 10.70 0.93
N LYS A 10 -10.60 9.78 0.71
CA LYS A 10 -10.60 8.87 -0.44
C LYS A 10 -11.00 7.46 -0.01
N ARG A 11 -11.93 6.87 -0.76
CA ARG A 11 -12.25 5.43 -0.64
C ARG A 11 -11.34 4.66 -1.58
N PHE A 12 -10.76 3.59 -1.06
CA PHE A 12 -9.84 2.73 -1.81
C PHE A 12 -10.38 1.30 -1.79
N ASN A 13 -10.76 0.80 -2.95
CA ASN A 13 -11.16 -0.58 -3.15
C ASN A 13 -10.04 -1.25 -3.97
N ALA A 14 -9.41 -2.27 -3.41
CA ALA A 14 -8.33 -2.98 -4.06
C ALA A 14 -8.46 -4.48 -3.86
N SER A 15 -8.10 -5.23 -4.90
CA SER A 15 -7.87 -6.66 -4.84
C SER A 15 -6.39 -6.91 -4.52
N LEU A 16 -6.12 -7.85 -3.62
CA LEU A 16 -4.77 -8.24 -3.22
C LEU A 16 -4.62 -9.76 -3.36
N THR A 17 -3.39 -10.23 -3.52
CA THR A 17 -3.09 -11.65 -3.37
C THR A 17 -3.28 -12.07 -1.90
N GLU A 18 -3.56 -13.35 -1.66
CA GLU A 18 -3.71 -13.88 -0.29
C GLU A 18 -2.50 -13.58 0.63
N PRO A 19 -1.23 -13.73 0.17
CA PRO A 19 -0.08 -13.35 0.99
C PRO A 19 -0.05 -11.87 1.36
N ALA A 20 -0.36 -10.98 0.42
CA ALA A 20 -0.40 -9.53 0.67
C ALA A 20 -1.52 -9.16 1.65
N TYR A 21 -2.71 -9.77 1.48
CA TYR A 21 -3.82 -9.56 2.39
C TYR A 21 -3.52 -10.10 3.80
N LYS A 22 -2.89 -11.27 3.91
CA LYS A 22 -2.47 -11.82 5.21
C LYS A 22 -1.50 -10.86 5.92
N LYS A 23 -0.50 -10.31 5.22
CA LYS A 23 0.44 -9.36 5.82
C LYS A 23 -0.28 -8.11 6.34
N LEU A 24 -1.27 -7.61 5.61
CA LEU A 24 -2.10 -6.48 6.04
C LEU A 24 -2.93 -6.82 7.30
N ARG A 25 -3.46 -8.05 7.39
CA ARG A 25 -4.19 -8.55 8.57
C ARG A 25 -3.27 -8.72 9.78
N ASP A 26 -2.06 -9.20 9.59
CA ASP A 26 -1.07 -9.34 10.66
C ASP A 26 -0.72 -7.96 11.25
N LEU A 27 -0.48 -6.94 10.40
CA LEU A 27 -0.26 -5.56 10.83
C LEU A 27 -1.48 -4.97 11.56
N ASN A 28 -2.69 -5.29 11.12
CA ASN A 28 -3.92 -4.89 11.81
C ASN A 28 -3.99 -5.48 13.22
N ALA A 29 -3.65 -6.75 13.38
CA ALA A 29 -3.62 -7.41 14.69
C ALA A 29 -2.53 -6.82 15.60
N GLU A 30 -1.37 -6.47 15.05
CA GLU A 30 -0.23 -5.94 15.81
C GLU A 30 -0.46 -4.51 16.29
N TYR A 31 -0.96 -3.62 15.43
CA TYR A 31 -1.08 -2.18 15.72
C TYR A 31 -2.50 -1.72 16.06
N GLY A 32 -3.50 -2.59 15.91
CA GLY A 32 -4.92 -2.25 16.14
C GLY A 32 -5.48 -1.23 15.16
N LEU A 33 -4.88 -1.09 13.97
CA LEU A 33 -5.23 -0.10 12.95
C LEU A 33 -5.98 -0.75 11.80
N ASP A 34 -7.13 -0.21 11.41
CA ASP A 34 -7.82 -0.64 10.19
C ASP A 34 -6.90 -0.55 8.96
N ASN A 35 -7.14 -1.40 7.96
CA ASN A 35 -6.37 -1.48 6.71
C ASN A 35 -6.07 -0.11 6.08
N LYS A 36 -7.05 0.79 6.06
CA LYS A 36 -6.88 2.15 5.52
C LYS A 36 -5.81 2.96 6.25
N TYR A 37 -5.74 2.86 7.58
CA TYR A 37 -4.75 3.57 8.38
C TYR A 37 -3.35 2.96 8.22
N ILE A 38 -3.26 1.64 8.13
CA ILE A 38 -1.99 0.96 7.84
C ILE A 38 -1.45 1.40 6.48
N LEU A 39 -2.30 1.37 5.44
CA LEU A 39 -1.91 1.81 4.11
C LEU A 39 -1.51 3.29 4.10
N THR A 40 -2.23 4.16 4.80
CA THR A 40 -1.83 5.57 4.92
C THR A 40 -0.45 5.72 5.55
N VAL A 41 -0.17 5.03 6.66
CA VAL A 41 1.15 5.09 7.30
C VAL A 41 2.25 4.57 6.38
N LEU A 42 2.04 3.42 5.73
CA LEU A 42 3.05 2.84 4.82
C LEU A 42 3.33 3.75 3.62
N LEU A 43 2.28 4.29 2.99
CA LEU A 43 2.40 5.09 1.77
C LEU A 43 2.95 6.49 2.06
N GLU A 44 2.55 7.14 3.16
CA GLU A 44 3.06 8.47 3.51
C GLU A 44 4.52 8.43 3.99
N ASN A 45 5.02 7.27 4.40
CA ASN A 45 6.39 7.10 4.90
C ASN A 45 7.27 6.25 3.98
N LEU A 46 6.81 5.92 2.77
CA LEU A 46 7.47 4.95 1.89
C LEU A 46 8.95 5.29 1.66
N ASP A 47 9.25 6.53 1.29
CA ASP A 47 10.63 7.00 1.02
C ASP A 47 11.52 7.03 2.27
N THR A 48 10.91 7.07 3.46
CA THR A 48 11.63 7.08 4.74
C THR A 48 11.91 5.67 5.26
N ILE A 49 11.01 4.71 5.00
CA ILE A 49 11.08 3.36 5.55
C ILE A 49 11.61 2.32 4.55
N THR A 50 11.78 2.71 3.28
CA THR A 50 12.24 1.81 2.22
C THR A 50 13.44 2.37 1.46
N ASP A 51 14.15 1.46 0.80
CA ASP A 51 15.23 1.77 -0.14
C ASP A 51 14.62 1.94 -1.54
N SER A 52 14.77 3.13 -2.11
CA SER A 52 14.14 3.51 -3.38
C SER A 52 14.60 2.64 -4.56
N GLU A 53 15.85 2.18 -4.57
CA GLU A 53 16.37 1.32 -5.64
C GLU A 53 15.71 -0.06 -5.58
N LYS A 54 15.56 -0.62 -4.37
CA LYS A 54 14.88 -1.93 -4.19
C LYS A 54 13.41 -1.86 -4.53
N VAL A 55 12.74 -0.77 -4.19
CA VAL A 55 11.34 -0.55 -4.58
C VAL A 55 11.21 -0.50 -6.10
N ALA A 56 12.07 0.29 -6.77
CA ALA A 56 12.06 0.39 -8.23
C ALA A 56 12.33 -0.96 -8.91
N GLN A 57 13.28 -1.74 -8.38
CA GLN A 57 13.57 -3.08 -8.86
C GLN A 57 12.35 -4.01 -8.72
N ALA A 58 11.70 -4.03 -7.56
CA ALA A 58 10.52 -4.88 -7.32
C ALA A 58 9.36 -4.57 -8.28
N PHE A 59 9.12 -3.29 -8.58
CA PHE A 59 8.12 -2.91 -9.59
C PHE A 59 8.52 -3.33 -10.99
N THR A 60 9.80 -3.18 -11.35
CA THR A 60 10.31 -3.55 -12.68
C THR A 60 10.20 -5.06 -12.90
N GLU A 61 10.58 -5.87 -11.91
CA GLU A 61 10.46 -7.33 -11.94
C GLU A 61 8.99 -7.76 -12.05
N PHE A 62 8.10 -7.16 -11.25
CA PHE A 62 6.67 -7.44 -11.33
C PHE A 62 6.09 -7.13 -12.72
N ILE A 63 6.43 -5.97 -13.29
CA ILE A 63 5.97 -5.57 -14.63
C ILE A 63 6.54 -6.52 -15.70
N ALA A 64 7.78 -6.96 -15.56
CA ALA A 64 8.40 -7.90 -16.48
C ALA A 64 7.72 -9.29 -16.44
N GLU A 65 7.30 -9.74 -15.25
CA GLU A 65 6.67 -11.06 -15.05
C GLU A 65 5.18 -11.07 -15.43
N TYR A 66 4.40 -10.09 -14.97
CA TYR A 66 2.94 -10.08 -15.10
C TYR A 66 2.41 -9.11 -16.16
N GLY A 67 3.28 -8.27 -16.70
CA GLY A 67 2.91 -7.13 -17.55
C GLY A 67 2.42 -5.93 -16.73
N ALA A 68 2.60 -4.72 -17.28
CA ALA A 68 1.84 -3.58 -16.79
C ALA A 68 0.38 -3.75 -17.21
N PRO A 69 -0.62 -3.50 -16.34
CA PRO A 69 -2.01 -3.49 -16.75
C PRO A 69 -2.18 -2.55 -17.95
N THR A 70 -2.55 -3.09 -19.10
CA THR A 70 -2.82 -2.31 -20.32
C THR A 70 -4.17 -1.59 -20.16
N GLY A 71 -4.21 -0.59 -19.29
CA GLY A 71 -5.41 0.16 -18.91
C GLY A 71 -5.31 1.64 -19.28
N ARG A 72 -5.55 1.94 -20.57
CA ARG A 72 -5.98 3.23 -21.14
C ARG A 72 -5.42 4.51 -20.48
N MET A 73 -4.33 5.04 -21.04
CA MET A 73 -4.09 6.49 -21.01
C MET A 73 -5.20 7.16 -21.82
N THR A 74 -6.32 7.53 -21.19
CA THR A 74 -7.21 8.54 -21.76
C THR A 74 -6.62 9.90 -21.40
N ASN A 75 -6.06 10.58 -22.42
CA ASN A 75 -5.88 12.03 -22.41
C ASN A 75 -7.21 12.74 -22.13
#